data_AF-A0A0F8Z3K8-F1
#
_entry.id   AF-A0A0F8Z3K8-F1
#
_cell.length_a   1.000
_cell.length_b   1.000
_cell.length_c   1.000
_cell.angle_alpha   90.00
_cell.angle_beta   90.00
_cell.angle_gamma   90.00
#
_symmetry.space_group_name_H-M   'P 1'
#
loop_
_entity.id
_entity.type
_entity.pdbx_description
1 polymer ?
#
loop_
_entity_poly.entity_id
_entity_poly.type
_entity_poly.pdbx_seq_one_letter_code
_entity_poly.pdbx_strand_id
1 'polypeptide(L)'
;DVYRGQWCGGGALRSELPTMTFGTRQAAELYAGSPNHLALAKDRTLHSEIFTARLAARKVYCRTSLADCDPFFDLDLIGEEFGRDVLEAVVTEWGSSATNSNAYEEMHEDTGLSLSEMVARWPNEIPQLPPVDAHLALRVPALIAAIQSAGYDAVAIGGAGATHGQMEWHIFDPSLARDPETGDPLPVFSEDHDLEITP
;
A
#
# COMPACT_ATOMS: atom_id res chain seq x y z
N ASP A 1 5.39 -5.73 -18.09
CA ASP A 1 5.19 -4.33 -17.63
C ASP A 1 4.09 -4.29 -16.58
N VAL A 2 4.11 -3.28 -15.72
CA VAL A 2 3.10 -3.01 -14.70
C VAL A 2 2.56 -1.60 -14.89
N TYR A 3 1.41 -1.29 -14.27
CA TYR A 3 0.70 -0.05 -14.49
C TYR A 3 0.37 0.65 -13.19
N ARG A 4 0.53 1.97 -13.15
CA ARG A 4 0.05 2.81 -12.04
C ARG A 4 -1.03 3.74 -12.55
N GLY A 5 -2.17 3.72 -11.88
CA GLY A 5 -3.20 4.73 -12.01
C GLY A 5 -2.99 5.85 -11.00
N GLN A 6 -3.07 7.10 -11.44
CA GLN A 6 -3.15 8.25 -10.56
C GLN A 6 -4.19 9.25 -11.07
N TRP A 7 -4.71 10.08 -10.16
CA TRP A 7 -5.81 11.02 -10.45
C TRP A 7 -5.36 12.49 -10.44
N CYS A 8 -4.13 12.74 -9.98
CA CYS A 8 -3.47 14.04 -10.03
C CYS A 8 -2.64 14.09 -11.31
N GLY A 9 -3.10 14.83 -12.31
CA GLY A 9 -2.37 14.97 -13.57
C GLY A 9 -1.00 15.65 -13.41
N GLY A 10 -0.26 15.75 -14.51
CA GLY A 10 1.04 16.45 -14.56
C GLY A 10 2.17 15.63 -15.18
N GLY A 11 1.87 14.44 -15.72
CA GLY A 11 2.84 13.63 -16.46
C GLY A 11 3.99 13.08 -15.62
N ALA A 12 3.91 13.17 -14.29
CA ALA A 12 4.93 12.70 -13.35
C ALA A 12 4.31 11.88 -12.22
N LEU A 13 5.02 10.85 -11.78
CA LEU A 13 4.64 9.99 -10.66
C LEU A 13 4.49 10.82 -9.38
N ARG A 14 3.35 10.63 -8.69
CA ARG A 14 3.08 11.26 -7.40
C ARG A 14 2.49 10.27 -6.40
N SER A 15 2.88 10.36 -5.14
CA SER A 15 2.24 9.65 -4.03
C SER A 15 2.28 10.52 -2.77
N GLU A 16 1.17 10.55 -2.05
CA GLU A 16 1.12 11.09 -0.67
C GLU A 16 1.29 9.98 0.37
N LEU A 17 1.40 8.73 -0.10
CA LEU A 17 1.62 7.55 0.72
C LEU A 17 3.09 7.13 0.67
N PRO A 18 3.61 6.43 1.70
CA PRO A 18 4.98 5.93 1.74
C PRO A 18 5.38 5.00 0.59
N THR A 19 4.40 4.46 -0.15
CA THR A 19 4.63 3.53 -1.26
C THR A 19 3.94 4.00 -2.54
N MET A 20 4.46 3.55 -3.68
CA MET A 20 3.79 3.69 -4.98
C MET A 20 3.31 2.32 -5.46
N THR A 21 1.98 2.15 -5.50
CA THR A 21 1.31 0.98 -6.07
C THR A 21 1.38 0.93 -7.59
N PHE A 22 1.69 -0.25 -8.12
CA PHE A 22 1.58 -0.65 -9.51
C PHE A 22 0.88 -2.01 -9.58
N GLY A 23 0.06 -2.25 -10.59
CA GLY A 23 -0.64 -3.52 -10.76
C GLY A 23 -0.87 -3.82 -12.24
N THR A 24 -1.98 -4.49 -12.53
CA THR A 24 -2.44 -4.67 -13.91
C THR A 24 -2.95 -3.35 -14.48
N ARG A 25 -3.10 -3.31 -15.81
CA ARG A 25 -3.72 -2.16 -16.48
C ARG A 25 -5.15 -1.92 -15.98
N GLN A 26 -5.90 -2.99 -15.74
CA GLN A 26 -7.27 -2.89 -15.24
C GLN A 26 -7.33 -2.27 -13.84
N ALA A 27 -6.42 -2.68 -12.93
CA ALA A 27 -6.30 -2.08 -11.61
C ALA A 27 -5.92 -0.59 -11.69
N ALA A 28 -4.98 -0.25 -12.57
CA ALA A 28 -4.58 1.14 -12.79
C ALA A 28 -5.72 2.00 -13.35
N GLU A 29 -6.50 1.50 -14.32
CA GLU A 29 -7.68 2.19 -14.84
C GLU A 29 -8.72 2.44 -13.75
N LEU A 30 -8.95 1.45 -12.88
CA LEU A 30 -9.86 1.58 -11.75
C LEU A 30 -9.38 2.66 -10.75
N TYR A 31 -8.13 2.61 -10.33
CA TYR A 31 -7.58 3.56 -9.34
C TYR A 31 -7.46 4.99 -9.88
N ALA A 32 -7.22 5.15 -11.18
CA ALA A 32 -7.18 6.46 -11.82
C ALA A 32 -8.59 7.06 -11.98
N GLY A 33 -9.60 6.23 -12.26
CA GLY A 33 -10.99 6.67 -12.47
C GLY A 33 -11.82 6.83 -11.19
N SER A 34 -11.51 6.05 -10.15
CA SER A 34 -12.30 5.96 -8.92
C SER A 34 -11.36 5.91 -7.69
N PRO A 35 -10.75 7.03 -7.29
CA PRO A 35 -9.80 7.02 -6.18
C PRO A 35 -10.49 6.69 -4.85
N ASN A 36 -9.92 5.73 -4.11
CA ASN A 36 -10.45 5.25 -2.83
C ASN A 36 -10.52 6.33 -1.73
N HIS A 37 -9.81 7.45 -1.89
CA HIS A 37 -9.81 8.54 -0.92
C HIS A 37 -10.10 9.88 -1.60
N LEU A 38 -11.38 10.11 -1.91
CA LEU A 38 -11.87 11.35 -2.55
C LEU A 38 -11.48 12.62 -1.79
N ALA A 39 -11.22 12.52 -0.48
CA ALA A 39 -10.74 13.64 0.33
C ALA A 39 -9.38 14.17 -0.14
N LEU A 40 -8.51 13.33 -0.72
CA LEU A 40 -7.24 13.81 -1.31
C LEU A 40 -7.48 14.59 -2.60
N ALA A 41 -8.56 14.27 -3.32
CA ALA A 41 -8.97 14.94 -4.54
C ALA A 41 -9.80 16.22 -4.31
N LYS A 42 -10.05 16.58 -3.04
CA LYS A 42 -10.82 17.77 -2.71
C LYS A 42 -10.09 19.00 -3.26
N ASP A 43 -10.82 19.82 -4.02
CA ASP A 43 -10.33 21.05 -4.66
C ASP A 43 -9.33 20.87 -5.82
N ARG A 44 -9.21 19.65 -6.38
CA ARG A 44 -8.38 19.38 -7.57
C ARG A 44 -9.21 18.91 -8.76
N THR A 45 -8.86 19.36 -9.96
CA THR A 45 -9.41 18.77 -11.18
C THR A 45 -8.88 17.35 -11.32
N LEU A 46 -9.78 16.37 -11.26
CA LEU A 46 -9.45 14.97 -11.47
C LEU A 46 -9.00 14.75 -12.92
N HIS A 47 -7.75 14.34 -13.08
CA HIS A 47 -7.21 13.90 -14.36
C HIS A 47 -6.61 12.50 -14.17
N SER A 48 -7.32 11.50 -14.67
CA SER A 48 -6.87 10.13 -14.67
C SER A 48 -5.67 9.97 -15.61
N GLU A 49 -4.54 9.56 -15.06
CA GLU A 49 -3.33 9.20 -15.78
C GLU A 49 -2.94 7.76 -15.48
N ILE A 50 -2.43 7.07 -16.50
CA ILE A 50 -1.93 5.70 -16.38
C ILE A 50 -0.49 5.68 -16.86
N PHE A 51 0.40 5.31 -15.96
CA PHE A 51 1.82 5.11 -16.25
C PHE A 51 2.06 3.64 -16.52
N THR A 52 2.82 3.34 -17.57
CA THR A 52 3.36 1.99 -17.80
C THR A 52 4.80 1.97 -17.33
N ALA A 53 5.19 0.95 -16.56
CA ALA A 53 6.53 0.85 -16.00
C ALA A 53 7.09 -0.57 -16.05
N ARG A 54 8.42 -0.67 -16.01
CA ARG A 54 9.15 -1.86 -15.55
C ARG A 54 9.75 -1.55 -14.19
N LEU A 55 9.49 -2.42 -13.21
CA LEU A 55 10.05 -2.25 -11.88
C LEU A 55 11.47 -2.81 -11.84
N ALA A 56 12.42 -2.00 -11.38
CA ALA A 56 13.81 -2.36 -11.17
C ALA A 56 14.11 -2.85 -9.73
N ALA A 57 13.07 -3.22 -8.98
CA ALA A 57 13.20 -3.78 -7.63
C ALA A 57 14.01 -5.09 -7.67
N ARG A 58 15.00 -5.23 -6.78
CA ARG A 58 15.90 -6.39 -6.74
C ARG A 58 15.51 -7.37 -5.66
N LYS A 59 15.06 -6.87 -4.51
CA LYS A 59 14.57 -7.68 -3.39
C LYS A 59 13.14 -7.28 -3.08
N VAL A 60 12.22 -8.23 -3.23
CA VAL A 60 10.79 -8.00 -3.02
C VAL A 60 10.33 -8.76 -1.80
N TYR A 61 9.67 -8.06 -0.88
CA TYR A 61 8.99 -8.68 0.23
C TYR A 61 7.65 -9.21 -0.27
N CYS A 62 7.51 -10.52 -0.32
CA CYS A 62 6.31 -11.21 -0.76
C CYS A 62 6.09 -12.40 0.16
N ARG A 63 4.97 -12.39 0.88
CA ARG A 63 4.70 -13.36 1.94
C ARG A 63 3.76 -14.48 1.54
N THR A 64 3.07 -14.32 0.42
CA THR A 64 2.27 -15.40 -0.17
C THR A 64 2.93 -15.89 -1.42
N SER A 65 2.58 -17.11 -1.84
CA SER A 65 2.96 -17.49 -3.19
C SER A 65 2.32 -16.48 -4.15
N LEU A 66 3.02 -16.17 -5.25
CA LEU A 66 2.46 -15.29 -6.29
C LEU A 66 1.13 -15.84 -6.87
N ALA A 67 0.80 -17.11 -6.61
CA ALA A 67 -0.44 -17.74 -7.04
C ALA A 67 -1.61 -17.50 -6.06
N ASP A 68 -1.34 -17.20 -4.79
CA ASP A 68 -2.38 -17.10 -3.76
C ASP A 68 -2.93 -15.67 -3.63
N CYS A 69 -2.16 -14.64 -4.06
CA CYS A 69 -2.57 -13.23 -4.08
C CYS A 69 -3.33 -12.81 -2.81
N ASP A 70 -2.75 -13.01 -1.63
CA ASP A 70 -3.37 -12.61 -0.37
C ASP A 70 -3.21 -11.09 -0.16
N PRO A 71 -4.31 -10.35 0.04
CA PRO A 71 -4.25 -8.92 0.30
C PRO A 71 -4.02 -8.56 1.78
N PHE A 72 -3.73 -9.52 2.66
CA PHE A 72 -3.59 -9.27 4.10
C PHE A 72 -2.16 -9.54 4.62
N PHE A 73 -1.79 -8.85 5.70
CA PHE A 73 -0.63 -9.18 6.52
C PHE A 73 -1.07 -9.72 7.88
N ASP A 74 -0.56 -10.89 8.21
CA ASP A 74 -0.71 -11.45 9.56
C ASP A 74 0.11 -10.66 10.58
N LEU A 75 -0.51 -10.35 11.71
CA LEU A 75 0.05 -9.50 12.74
C LEU A 75 1.16 -10.20 13.55
N ASP A 76 1.05 -11.51 13.75
CA ASP A 76 2.08 -12.33 14.37
C ASP A 76 3.40 -12.21 13.62
N LEU A 77 3.37 -12.30 12.31
CA LEU A 77 4.55 -12.28 11.46
C LEU A 77 5.17 -10.88 11.34
N ILE A 78 4.36 -9.81 11.39
CA ILE A 78 4.90 -8.46 11.57
C ILE A 78 5.69 -8.38 12.89
N GLY A 79 5.13 -8.94 13.97
CA GLY A 79 5.80 -8.96 15.28
C GLY A 79 7.08 -9.79 15.29
N GLU A 80 7.08 -10.96 14.65
CA GLU A 80 8.23 -11.85 14.56
C GLU A 80 9.37 -11.27 13.69
N GLU A 81 9.03 -10.68 12.54
CA GLU A 81 10.02 -10.22 11.57
C GLU A 81 10.55 -8.80 11.87
N PHE A 82 9.68 -7.90 12.32
CA PHE A 82 9.99 -6.47 12.47
C PHE A 82 9.95 -5.99 13.92
N GLY A 83 9.52 -6.84 14.84
CA GLY A 83 9.50 -6.56 16.26
C GLY A 83 8.22 -5.89 16.75
N ARG A 84 8.09 -5.85 18.08
CA ARG A 84 6.88 -5.42 18.77
C ARG A 84 6.50 -3.97 18.50
N ASP A 85 7.46 -3.06 18.45
CA ASP A 85 7.20 -1.64 18.25
C ASP A 85 6.56 -1.35 16.88
N VAL A 86 6.98 -2.09 15.84
CA VAL A 86 6.40 -1.98 14.49
C VAL A 86 4.98 -2.54 14.48
N LEU A 87 4.77 -3.69 15.12
CA LEU A 87 3.44 -4.29 15.27
C LEU A 87 2.46 -3.31 15.95
N GLU A 88 2.88 -2.69 17.05
CA GLU A 88 2.05 -1.72 17.77
C GLU A 88 1.73 -0.48 16.92
N ALA A 89 2.68 0.02 16.14
CA ALA A 89 2.44 1.11 15.19
C ALA A 89 1.41 0.74 14.12
N VAL A 90 1.52 -0.47 13.56
CA VAL A 90 0.56 -0.97 12.57
C VAL A 90 -0.84 -1.09 13.16
N VAL A 91 -0.96 -1.65 14.35
CA VAL A 91 -2.25 -1.88 15.01
C VAL A 91 -2.90 -0.59 15.46
N THR A 92 -2.11 0.42 15.85
CA THR A 92 -2.64 1.77 16.17
C THR A 92 -3.27 2.41 14.94
N GLU A 93 -2.62 2.35 13.78
CA GLU A 93 -3.17 2.88 12.53
C GLU A 93 -4.38 2.05 12.06
N TRP A 94 -4.26 0.72 12.10
CA TRP A 94 -5.27 -0.24 11.65
C TRP A 94 -6.56 -0.23 12.49
N GLY A 95 -6.43 -0.13 13.81
CA GLY A 95 -7.53 -0.08 14.78
C GLY A 95 -8.52 1.06 14.56
N SER A 96 -8.14 2.04 13.72
CA SER A 96 -8.99 3.18 13.35
C SER A 96 -9.91 2.92 12.16
N SER A 97 -9.68 1.88 11.35
CA SER A 97 -10.23 1.84 9.98
C SER A 97 -10.55 0.45 9.40
N ALA A 98 -10.26 -0.65 10.08
CA ALA A 98 -10.42 -1.98 9.50
C ALA A 98 -11.50 -2.85 10.15
N THR A 99 -12.47 -3.22 9.33
CA THR A 99 -13.55 -4.18 9.66
C THR A 99 -13.85 -5.14 8.51
N ASN A 100 -13.03 -5.16 7.45
CA ASN A 100 -13.31 -5.88 6.20
C ASN A 100 -12.56 -7.22 6.11
N SER A 101 -12.66 -8.06 7.14
CA SER A 101 -12.19 -9.45 7.08
C SER A 101 -13.14 -10.38 7.82
N ASN A 102 -13.36 -11.57 7.28
CA ASN A 102 -14.20 -12.59 7.92
C ASN A 102 -13.69 -12.93 9.32
N ALA A 103 -12.36 -12.95 9.51
CA ALA A 103 -11.74 -13.18 10.81
C ALA A 103 -12.10 -12.10 11.84
N TYR A 104 -12.21 -10.83 11.42
CA TYR A 104 -12.72 -9.78 12.29
C TYR A 104 -14.21 -9.95 12.59
N GLU A 105 -15.02 -10.24 11.57
CA GLU A 105 -16.46 -10.43 11.74
C GLU A 105 -16.77 -11.57 12.72
N GLU A 106 -16.13 -12.73 12.56
CA GLU A 106 -16.28 -13.88 13.47
C GLU A 106 -15.88 -13.52 14.91
N MET A 107 -14.72 -12.88 15.09
CA MET A 107 -14.25 -12.49 16.42
C MET A 107 -15.15 -11.41 17.06
N HIS A 108 -15.69 -10.50 16.25
CA HIS A 108 -16.64 -9.49 16.70
C HIS A 108 -17.97 -10.13 17.12
N GLU A 109 -18.49 -11.10 16.36
CA GLU A 109 -19.70 -11.84 16.71
C GLU A 109 -19.55 -12.60 18.04
N ASP A 110 -18.38 -13.21 18.28
CA ASP A 110 -18.11 -13.98 19.49
C ASP A 110 -17.90 -13.10 20.73
N THR A 111 -17.29 -11.92 20.57
CA THR A 111 -16.82 -11.11 21.72
C THR A 111 -17.61 -9.83 21.93
N GLY A 112 -18.30 -9.34 20.88
CA GLY A 112 -18.98 -8.05 20.84
C GLY A 112 -18.03 -6.84 20.88
N LEU A 113 -16.71 -7.04 20.81
CA LEU A 113 -15.73 -5.98 20.92
C LEU A 113 -15.43 -5.36 19.56
N SER A 114 -15.29 -4.04 19.51
CA SER A 114 -14.63 -3.39 18.37
C SER A 114 -13.14 -3.72 18.36
N LEU A 115 -12.49 -3.54 17.21
CA LEU A 115 -11.07 -3.81 17.09
C LEU A 115 -10.21 -2.98 18.07
N SER A 116 -10.52 -1.70 18.23
CA SER A 116 -9.86 -0.82 19.20
C SER A 116 -9.98 -1.34 20.65
N GLU A 117 -11.11 -1.95 21.00
CA GLU A 117 -11.32 -2.54 22.32
C GLU A 117 -10.56 -3.86 22.49
N MET A 118 -10.45 -4.67 21.44
CA MET A 118 -9.65 -5.90 21.45
C MET A 118 -8.17 -5.55 21.73
N VAL A 119 -7.61 -4.57 21.03
CA VAL A 119 -6.23 -4.09 21.24
C VAL A 119 -6.02 -3.60 22.67
N ALA A 120 -6.96 -2.82 23.21
CA ALA A 120 -6.86 -2.29 24.57
C ALA A 120 -7.00 -3.37 25.65
N ARG A 121 -7.85 -4.38 25.43
CA ARG A 121 -8.13 -5.45 26.42
C ARG A 121 -7.15 -6.62 26.35
N TRP A 122 -6.57 -6.88 25.18
CA TRP A 122 -5.69 -8.02 24.95
C TRP A 122 -4.32 -7.59 24.41
N PRO A 123 -3.56 -6.77 25.17
CA PRO A 123 -2.27 -6.23 24.69
C PRO A 123 -1.25 -7.33 24.40
N ASN A 124 -1.32 -8.46 25.10
CA ASN A 124 -0.43 -9.60 24.86
C ASN A 124 -0.88 -10.47 23.69
N GLU A 125 -2.15 -10.35 23.27
CA GLU A 125 -2.72 -11.16 22.19
C GLU A 125 -2.80 -10.42 20.84
N ILE A 126 -2.12 -9.26 20.73
CA ILE A 126 -2.08 -8.49 19.47
C ILE A 126 -1.62 -9.34 18.26
N PRO A 127 -0.60 -10.20 18.37
CA PRO A 127 -0.21 -11.12 17.30
C PRO A 127 -1.36 -12.01 16.79
N GLN A 128 -2.31 -12.39 17.65
CA GLN A 128 -3.42 -13.30 17.35
C GLN A 128 -4.68 -12.57 16.87
N LEU A 129 -4.65 -11.24 16.80
CA LEU A 129 -5.75 -10.47 16.24
C LEU A 129 -5.89 -10.75 14.73
N PRO A 130 -7.07 -10.50 14.14
CA PRO A 130 -7.29 -10.65 12.71
C PRO A 130 -6.23 -9.94 11.87
N PRO A 131 -5.90 -10.46 10.68
CA PRO A 131 -4.87 -9.85 9.84
C PRO A 131 -5.31 -8.48 9.32
N VAL A 132 -4.31 -7.63 9.03
CA VAL A 132 -4.52 -6.27 8.53
C VAL A 132 -4.50 -6.24 7.00
N ASP A 133 -5.40 -5.47 6.39
CA ASP A 133 -5.34 -5.17 4.96
C ASP A 133 -3.98 -4.55 4.63
N ALA A 134 -3.26 -5.16 3.70
CA ALA A 134 -1.91 -4.75 3.37
C ALA A 134 -1.85 -3.31 2.84
N HIS A 135 -2.90 -2.80 2.17
CA HIS A 135 -2.96 -1.39 1.77
C HIS A 135 -3.04 -0.42 2.95
N LEU A 136 -3.56 -0.85 4.10
CA LEU A 136 -3.55 -0.06 5.33
C LEU A 136 -2.20 -0.16 6.03
N ALA A 137 -1.66 -1.37 6.17
CA ALA A 137 -0.35 -1.59 6.76
C ALA A 137 0.76 -0.84 6.02
N LEU A 138 0.74 -0.82 4.68
CA LEU A 138 1.73 -0.12 3.86
C LEU A 138 1.63 1.41 3.90
N ARG A 139 0.68 1.97 4.65
CA ARG A 139 0.64 3.41 4.97
C ARG A 139 1.44 3.74 6.22
N VAL A 140 1.78 2.75 7.04
CA VAL A 140 2.43 2.91 8.33
C VAL A 140 3.94 3.14 8.12
N PRO A 141 4.47 4.35 8.37
CA PRO A 141 5.87 4.64 8.05
C PRO A 141 6.87 3.75 8.80
N ALA A 142 6.53 3.34 10.03
CA ALA A 142 7.36 2.43 10.83
C ALA A 142 7.53 1.07 10.16
N LEU A 143 6.46 0.51 9.58
CA LEU A 143 6.52 -0.76 8.85
C LEU A 143 7.36 -0.63 7.58
N ILE A 144 7.16 0.44 6.81
CA ILE A 144 7.93 0.67 5.58
C ILE A 144 9.42 0.84 5.88
N ALA A 145 9.76 1.61 6.91
CA ALA A 145 11.14 1.77 7.34
C ALA A 145 11.77 0.44 7.79
N ALA A 146 11.02 -0.42 8.47
CA ALA A 146 11.49 -1.74 8.89
C ALA A 146 11.74 -2.67 7.68
N ILE A 147 10.80 -2.73 6.72
CA ILE A 147 10.95 -3.51 5.48
C ILE A 147 12.15 -3.01 4.66
N GLN A 148 12.32 -1.69 4.52
CA GLN A 148 13.49 -1.11 3.84
C GLN A 148 14.79 -1.42 4.58
N SER A 149 14.80 -1.37 5.91
CA SER A 149 15.98 -1.71 6.73
C SER A 149 16.37 -3.18 6.61
N ALA A 150 15.41 -4.06 6.35
CA ALA A 150 15.66 -5.46 6.00
C ALA A 150 16.16 -5.66 4.55
N GLY A 151 16.36 -4.56 3.81
CA GLY A 151 16.97 -4.51 2.48
C GLY A 151 16.01 -4.80 1.34
N TYR A 152 14.70 -4.70 1.56
CA TYR A 152 13.70 -4.86 0.50
C TYR A 152 13.45 -3.53 -0.22
N ASP A 153 13.29 -3.61 -1.54
CA ASP A 153 13.05 -2.45 -2.42
C ASP A 153 11.55 -2.23 -2.69
N ALA A 154 10.77 -3.31 -2.53
CA ALA A 154 9.35 -3.33 -2.81
C ALA A 154 8.63 -4.40 -1.99
N VAL A 155 7.31 -4.28 -1.92
CA VAL A 155 6.38 -5.30 -1.44
C VAL A 155 5.53 -5.79 -2.61
N ALA A 156 5.22 -7.08 -2.66
CA ALA A 156 4.22 -7.64 -3.57
C ALA A 156 3.12 -8.35 -2.77
N ILE A 157 1.88 -7.94 -2.99
CA ILE A 157 0.67 -8.41 -2.29
C ILE A 157 -0.45 -8.70 -3.29
N GLY A 158 -1.45 -9.47 -2.88
CA GLY A 158 -2.69 -9.57 -3.62
C GLY A 158 -3.49 -8.28 -3.58
N GLY A 159 -4.24 -8.01 -4.65
CA GLY A 159 -5.28 -7.00 -4.67
C GLY A 159 -6.50 -7.41 -3.86
N ALA A 160 -7.24 -6.43 -3.35
CA ALA A 160 -8.47 -6.60 -2.59
C ALA A 160 -9.69 -6.09 -3.35
N GLY A 161 -10.88 -6.62 -3.02
CA GLY A 161 -12.14 -6.16 -3.59
C GLY A 161 -12.18 -6.27 -5.12
N ALA A 162 -12.20 -5.13 -5.82
CA ALA A 162 -12.29 -5.08 -7.27
C ALA A 162 -11.02 -5.53 -8.00
N THR A 163 -9.87 -5.57 -7.33
CA THR A 163 -8.60 -6.10 -7.86
C THR A 163 -8.27 -7.50 -7.32
N HIS A 164 -9.23 -8.18 -6.70
CA HIS A 164 -9.03 -9.52 -6.14
C HIS A 164 -8.45 -10.50 -7.16
N GLY A 165 -7.45 -11.28 -6.71
CA GLY A 165 -6.72 -12.24 -7.53
C GLY A 165 -5.64 -11.63 -8.44
N GLN A 166 -5.46 -10.31 -8.41
CA GLN A 166 -4.39 -9.63 -9.13
C GLN A 166 -3.21 -9.36 -8.21
N MET A 167 -1.99 -9.38 -8.75
CA MET A 167 -0.79 -8.99 -8.00
C MET A 167 -0.59 -7.48 -8.05
N GLU A 168 -0.30 -6.89 -6.91
CA GLU A 168 0.03 -5.49 -6.75
C GLU A 168 1.44 -5.33 -6.15
N TRP A 169 2.17 -4.37 -6.70
CA TRP A 169 3.57 -4.09 -6.38
C TRP A 169 3.67 -2.71 -5.78
N HIS A 170 4.33 -2.60 -4.64
CA HIS A 170 4.51 -1.38 -3.88
C HIS A 170 6.00 -1.07 -3.79
N ILE A 171 6.47 -0.11 -4.58
CA ILE A 171 7.86 0.34 -4.50
C ILE A 171 8.00 1.46 -3.47
N PHE A 172 9.17 1.52 -2.81
CA PHE A 172 9.48 2.54 -1.80
C PHE A 172 10.28 3.72 -2.38
N ASP A 173 10.97 3.50 -3.50
CA ASP A 173 11.72 4.53 -4.22
C ASP A 173 11.14 4.65 -5.64
N PRO A 174 10.64 5.84 -6.04
CA PRO A 174 10.13 6.09 -7.38
C PRO A 174 11.16 5.82 -8.50
N SER A 175 12.46 5.92 -8.20
CA SER A 175 13.54 5.63 -9.15
C SER A 175 13.55 4.17 -9.63
N LEU A 176 12.80 3.29 -8.95
CA LEU A 176 12.61 1.90 -9.34
C LEU A 176 11.58 1.73 -10.46
N ALA A 177 10.72 2.70 -10.71
CA ALA A 177 9.79 2.68 -11.84
C ALA A 177 10.48 3.20 -13.10
N ARG A 178 10.74 2.31 -14.06
CA ARG A 178 11.45 2.63 -15.30
C ARG A 178 10.53 2.64 -16.50
N ASP A 179 10.80 3.55 -17.43
CA ASP A 179 10.19 3.54 -18.75
C ASP A 179 10.48 2.18 -19.44
N PRO A 180 9.46 1.46 -19.95
CA PRO A 180 9.66 0.16 -20.57
C PRO A 180 10.51 0.18 -21.85
N GLU A 181 10.56 1.30 -22.55
CA GLU A 181 11.26 1.49 -23.82
C GLU A 181 12.69 1.98 -23.60
N THR A 182 12.88 3.02 -22.77
CA THR A 182 14.21 3.64 -22.58
C THR A 182 14.98 3.06 -21.38
N GLY A 183 14.28 2.54 -20.38
CA GLY A 183 14.89 2.09 -19.11
C GLY A 183 15.24 3.22 -18.13
N ASP A 184 14.96 4.48 -18.49
CA ASP A 184 15.16 5.63 -17.61
C ASP A 184 14.11 5.67 -16.49
N PRO A 185 14.39 6.30 -15.33
CA PRO A 185 13.38 6.52 -14.32
C PRO A 185 12.21 7.32 -14.89
N LEU A 186 10.99 6.91 -14.54
CA LEU A 186 9.81 7.74 -14.82
C LEU A 186 9.93 9.07 -14.06
N PRO A 187 9.45 10.19 -14.64
CA PRO A 187 9.47 11.49 -13.98
C PRO A 187 8.69 11.42 -12.67
N VAL A 188 9.19 12.09 -11.64
CA VAL A 188 8.58 12.15 -10.31
C VAL A 188 8.24 13.60 -10.02
N PHE A 189 7.03 13.85 -9.51
CA PHE A 189 6.62 15.19 -9.15
C PHE A 189 7.47 15.71 -7.97
N SER A 190 8.05 16.91 -8.12
CA SER A 190 8.68 17.64 -7.02
C SER A 190 8.10 19.05 -6.93
N GLU A 191 7.71 19.49 -5.74
CA GLU A 191 7.18 20.84 -5.53
C GLU A 191 8.17 21.95 -5.94
N ASP A 192 9.47 21.65 -5.93
CA ASP A 192 10.53 22.58 -6.33
C ASP A 192 10.58 22.88 -7.84
N HIS A 193 9.96 22.05 -8.69
CA HIS A 193 10.04 22.19 -10.15
C HIS A 193 8.88 22.98 -10.78
N ASP A 194 7.83 23.33 -10.02
CA ASP A 194 6.71 24.16 -10.50
C ASP A 194 6.92 25.67 -10.24
N LEU A 195 8.05 26.08 -9.64
CA LEU A 195 8.42 27.49 -9.48
C LEU A 195 9.14 28.08 -10.70
N GLU A 196 9.49 27.27 -11.71
CA GLU A 196 10.03 27.76 -12.99
C GLU A 196 8.99 27.69 -14.11
N ILE A 197 7.87 28.40 -13.91
CA ILE A 197 7.19 29.03 -15.04
C ILE A 197 7.17 30.53 -14.79
N THR A 198 8.17 31.22 -15.32
CA THR A 198 8.09 32.64 -15.69
C THR A 198 8.74 32.74 -17.07
N PRO A 199 8.09 33.41 -18.04
CA PRO A 199 7.63 34.80 -17.92
C PRO A 199 6.12 35.00 -17.94
#